data_AF-A0A497D9D2-F1
#
_entry.id   AF-A0A497D9D2-F1
#
_cell.length_a   1.000
_cell.length_b   1.000
_cell.length_c   1.000
_cell.angle_alpha   90.00
_cell.angle_beta   90.00
_cell.angle_gamma   90.00
#
_symmetry.space_group_name_H-M   'P 1'
#
loop_
_entity.id
_entity.type
_entity.pdbx_description
1 polymer ?
#
loop_
_entity_poly.entity_id
_entity_poly.type
_entity_poly.pdbx_seq_one_letter_code
_entity_poly.pdbx_strand_id
1 'polypeptide(L)'
;MKKIILLFFLFLFISNAGYTQEFSSGSSSADTLSEHRKPAPVRIVDINFELERARKKLVKIVYELEPDEQLTNLDSLIVEQQTFLMNELDELKQFNPNNLSKYFLENTYRAWNGYESDLVKWKTFINNRIAHIQNHINEMEFNKRVWELTMEEAASADTPAELQAHITELIQEIKDVKMNFLSFRQKLILMEDDITELISITDDVQEEVSQLQQHLRDNLFKADKPVLWKVKFNSSEIIPVTPRIRKAWHENAKTVTNFSKEVRYYYLLLALVLVILLYFFIINRFRKLDLTDSDPHFVVVKRIFFDHPYSSLTFFIIVLFIILFVNMPLILIGILGTVLLFCSLFFLPHVVGLQAKRIINIALVLYILNLFEILFWYFGNYARIYVTAESIVALFLIYKYGIAGFKKWKKDVHSFVKLFRVLSTVLFLLFSIAFLSSLFGFMNLAVLTLKIGVKTVAIVVIIFSAYIILRTIILAVVEIGRSNDYRLMTNRWDKLEKRSIQLLKILAVFFLIKFMFQTMEIYRPVMNWLRSFLEHEWEIGTLQISIGGVLSLILILAITFGIS
;
A
#
# COMPACT_ATOMS: atom_id res chain seq x y z
N MET A 1 -22.91 -17.54 5.40
CA MET A 1 -22.75 -16.90 4.07
C MET A 1 -23.04 -15.40 4.09
N LYS A 2 -24.24 -14.92 4.50
CA LYS A 2 -24.58 -13.47 4.46
C LYS A 2 -23.59 -12.54 5.19
N LYS A 3 -23.14 -12.89 6.40
CA LYS A 3 -22.11 -12.11 7.16
C LYS A 3 -20.70 -12.17 6.57
N ILE A 4 -20.40 -13.20 5.76
CA ILE A 4 -19.08 -13.41 5.13
C ILE A 4 -18.96 -12.55 3.87
N ILE A 5 -20.07 -12.42 3.13
CA ILE A 5 -20.17 -11.51 1.97
C ILE A 5 -20.02 -10.06 2.45
N LEU A 6 -20.69 -9.68 3.55
CA LEU A 6 -20.56 -8.34 4.14
C LEU A 6 -19.11 -8.02 4.53
N LEU A 7 -18.40 -8.95 5.19
CA LEU A 7 -16.99 -8.78 5.56
C LEU A 7 -16.05 -8.72 4.35
N PHE A 8 -16.34 -9.48 3.29
CA PHE A 8 -15.61 -9.42 2.03
C PHE A 8 -15.79 -8.07 1.31
N PHE A 9 -17.02 -7.53 1.30
CA PHE A 9 -17.29 -6.18 0.81
C PHE A 9 -16.62 -5.09 1.68
N LEU A 10 -16.65 -5.24 3.00
CA LEU A 10 -16.02 -4.30 3.94
C LEU A 10 -14.49 -4.25 3.75
N PHE A 11 -13.87 -5.39 3.44
CA PHE A 11 -12.44 -5.47 3.17
C PHE A 11 -12.06 -4.96 1.76
N LEU A 12 -12.93 -5.17 0.75
CA LEU A 12 -12.78 -4.55 -0.57
C LEU A 12 -12.78 -3.01 -0.47
N PHE A 13 -13.71 -2.44 0.31
CA PHE A 13 -13.78 -0.99 0.56
C PHE A 13 -12.52 -0.45 1.25
N ILE A 14 -12.02 -1.11 2.30
CA ILE A 14 -10.80 -0.67 3.02
C ILE A 14 -9.56 -0.79 2.14
N SER A 15 -9.47 -1.81 1.28
CA SER A 15 -8.30 -2.02 0.41
C SER A 15 -8.15 -0.99 -0.72
N ASN A 16 -9.23 -0.26 -1.04
CA ASN A 16 -9.23 0.86 -2.00
C ASN A 16 -9.29 2.24 -1.34
N ALA A 17 -9.70 2.34 -0.07
CA ALA A 17 -9.68 3.60 0.68
C ALA A 17 -8.26 4.15 0.86
N GLY A 18 -7.21 3.32 0.66
CA GLY A 18 -5.81 3.75 0.71
C GLY A 18 -5.31 4.50 -0.52
N TYR A 19 -6.10 4.67 -1.59
CA TYR A 19 -5.65 5.30 -2.84
C TYR A 19 -6.57 6.38 -3.42
N THR A 20 -7.67 6.72 -2.77
CA THR A 20 -8.48 7.90 -3.11
C THR A 20 -9.33 8.23 -1.89
N GLN A 21 -8.73 8.94 -0.95
CA GLN A 21 -9.48 9.94 -0.20
C GLN A 21 -9.02 11.28 -0.76
N GLU A 22 -9.66 11.74 -1.83
CA GLU A 22 -9.97 13.16 -1.87
C GLU A 22 -10.79 13.40 -0.62
N PHE A 23 -10.09 13.80 0.44
CA PHE A 23 -10.72 14.34 1.61
C PHE A 23 -11.35 15.62 1.11
N SER A 24 -12.63 15.56 0.76
CA SER A 24 -13.45 16.76 0.57
C SER A 24 -13.25 17.59 1.83
N SER A 25 -12.44 18.63 1.72
CA SER A 25 -12.21 19.65 2.73
C SER A 25 -13.52 20.44 2.86
N GLY A 26 -14.46 19.84 3.58
CA GLY A 26 -15.85 20.28 3.57
C GLY A 26 -16.71 19.63 4.65
N SER A 27 -16.14 19.22 5.76
CA SER A 27 -16.85 19.16 7.04
C SER A 27 -15.84 18.87 8.14
N SER A 28 -15.20 19.92 8.66
CA SER A 28 -14.93 19.87 10.09
C SER A 28 -16.28 19.60 10.74
N SER A 29 -16.32 18.62 11.64
CA SER A 29 -17.37 18.54 12.63
C SER A 29 -17.39 19.89 13.33
N ALA A 30 -18.27 20.78 12.84
CA ALA A 30 -18.68 21.95 13.56
C ALA A 30 -19.31 21.40 14.83
N ASP A 31 -18.52 21.38 15.89
CA ASP A 31 -19.03 21.25 17.23
C ASP A 31 -20.20 22.24 17.33
N THR A 32 -21.36 21.74 17.76
CA THR A 32 -22.68 22.38 17.62
C THR A 32 -22.86 23.64 18.49
N LEU A 33 -21.75 24.31 18.83
CA LEU A 33 -21.64 25.52 19.63
C LEU A 33 -20.81 26.63 18.95
N SER A 34 -20.63 26.58 17.63
CA SER A 34 -20.20 27.75 16.87
C SER A 34 -21.41 28.63 16.54
N GLU A 35 -22.05 29.18 17.58
CA GLU A 35 -22.92 30.33 17.41
C GLU A 35 -22.14 31.37 16.60
N HIS A 36 -22.68 31.79 15.46
CA HIS A 36 -22.19 32.94 14.73
C HIS A 36 -22.33 34.18 15.62
N ARG A 37 -21.39 34.38 16.54
CA ARG A 37 -21.27 35.61 17.31
C ARG A 37 -21.12 36.73 16.28
N LYS A 38 -22.08 37.65 16.26
CA LYS A 38 -21.91 38.89 15.49
C LYS A 38 -20.85 39.74 16.21
N PRO A 39 -19.97 40.44 15.47
CA PRO A 39 -19.07 41.40 16.09
C PRO A 39 -19.90 42.42 16.87
N ALA A 40 -19.60 42.60 18.15
CA ALA A 40 -20.24 43.57 19.02
C ALA A 40 -19.15 44.39 19.71
N PRO A 41 -19.41 45.68 19.98
CA PRO A 41 -18.43 46.54 20.64
C PRO A 41 -18.12 46.04 22.07
N VAL A 42 -16.89 46.28 22.52
CA VAL A 42 -16.46 46.03 23.89
C VAL A 42 -17.04 47.13 24.77
N ARG A 43 -17.60 46.75 25.93
CA ARG A 43 -18.13 47.73 26.89
C ARG A 43 -17.02 48.67 27.35
N ILE A 44 -17.33 49.95 27.47
CA ILE A 44 -16.36 51.01 27.82
C ILE A 44 -15.55 50.69 29.08
N VAL A 45 -16.18 50.10 30.10
CA VAL A 45 -15.54 49.73 31.38
C VAL A 45 -14.51 48.61 31.24
N ASP A 46 -14.68 47.74 30.24
CA ASP A 46 -13.87 46.54 30.04
C ASP A 46 -12.75 46.74 29.00
N ILE A 47 -12.68 47.91 28.35
CA ILE A 47 -11.76 48.19 27.22
C ILE A 47 -10.31 47.85 27.59
N ASN A 48 -9.79 48.35 28.72
CA ASN A 48 -8.40 48.12 29.09
C ASN A 48 -8.07 46.63 29.27
N PHE A 49 -8.99 45.86 29.86
CA PHE A 49 -8.79 44.42 30.08
C PHE A 49 -8.83 43.65 28.74
N GLU A 50 -9.81 43.95 27.90
CA GLU A 50 -9.96 43.27 26.60
C GLU A 50 -8.87 43.70 25.61
N LEU A 51 -8.32 44.91 25.70
CA LEU A 51 -7.22 45.40 24.87
C LEU A 51 -5.94 44.60 25.16
N GLU A 52 -5.60 44.42 26.43
CA GLU A 52 -4.47 43.60 26.86
C GLU A 52 -4.66 42.12 26.44
N ARG A 53 -5.89 41.61 26.57
CA ARG A 53 -6.23 40.25 26.14
C ARG A 53 -6.09 40.09 24.62
N ALA A 54 -6.56 41.05 23.84
CA ALA A 54 -6.47 41.05 22.39
C ALA A 54 -5.01 41.12 21.92
N ARG A 55 -4.18 41.97 22.53
CA ARG A 55 -2.74 42.02 22.27
C ARG A 55 -2.04 40.69 22.59
N LYS A 56 -2.30 40.08 23.75
CA LYS A 56 -1.74 38.76 24.10
C LYS A 56 -2.14 37.68 23.10
N LYS A 57 -3.39 37.70 22.65
CA LYS A 57 -3.89 36.77 21.64
C LYS A 57 -3.21 37.00 20.29
N LEU A 58 -3.04 38.25 19.88
CA LEU A 58 -2.33 38.62 18.66
C LEU A 58 -0.87 38.16 18.69
N VAL A 59 -0.17 38.36 19.81
CA VAL A 59 1.20 37.86 20.01
C VAL A 59 1.25 36.33 19.87
N LYS A 60 0.30 35.61 20.46
CA LYS A 60 0.23 34.14 20.34
C LYS A 60 0.03 33.71 18.87
N ILE A 61 -0.85 34.39 18.14
CA ILE A 61 -1.08 34.14 16.71
C ILE A 61 0.21 34.42 15.91
N VAL A 62 0.91 35.53 16.19
CA VAL A 62 2.17 35.88 15.51
C VAL A 62 3.27 34.83 15.71
N TYR A 63 3.37 34.21 16.88
CA TYR A 63 4.34 33.13 17.11
C TYR A 63 4.15 31.95 16.14
N GLU A 64 2.94 31.75 15.62
CA GLU A 64 2.66 30.65 14.69
C GLU A 64 3.02 30.99 13.23
N LEU A 65 3.36 32.25 12.91
CA LEU A 65 3.92 32.65 11.61
C LEU A 65 5.36 32.19 11.42
N GLU A 66 6.10 31.90 12.50
CA GLU A 66 7.48 31.44 12.39
C GLU A 66 7.49 30.12 11.58
N PRO A 67 8.21 30.08 10.45
CA PRO A 67 8.31 28.86 9.67
C PRO A 67 8.94 27.80 10.56
N ASP A 68 8.23 26.68 10.76
CA ASP A 68 8.86 25.55 11.41
C ASP A 68 9.96 24.98 10.50
N GLU A 69 10.86 24.22 11.11
CA GLU A 69 11.94 23.53 10.40
C GLU A 69 11.37 22.64 9.28
N GLN A 70 10.16 22.12 9.46
CA GLN A 70 9.50 21.24 8.49
C GLN A 70 9.14 21.97 7.20
N LEU A 71 8.57 23.17 7.28
CA LEU A 71 8.18 23.97 6.11
C LEU A 71 9.41 24.51 5.36
N THR A 72 10.44 24.93 6.10
CA THR A 72 11.68 25.42 5.48
C THR A 72 12.40 24.30 4.71
N ASN A 73 12.42 23.09 5.28
CA ASN A 73 12.96 21.92 4.60
C ASN A 73 12.11 21.51 3.40
N LEU A 74 10.79 21.66 3.47
CA LEU A 74 9.88 21.24 2.41
C LEU A 74 10.10 22.03 1.10
N ASP A 75 10.31 23.34 1.17
CA ASP A 75 10.58 24.18 0.00
C ASP A 75 11.80 23.67 -0.79
N SER A 76 12.90 23.39 -0.08
CA SER A 76 14.11 22.82 -0.69
C SER A 76 13.88 21.42 -1.27
N LEU A 77 13.08 20.60 -0.58
CA LEU A 77 12.74 19.24 -1.03
C LEU A 77 11.87 19.25 -2.29
N ILE A 78 10.95 20.21 -2.46
CA ILE A 78 10.13 20.33 -3.67
C ILE A 78 11.01 20.58 -4.90
N VAL A 79 11.98 21.50 -4.79
CA VAL A 79 12.91 21.80 -5.89
C VAL A 79 13.82 20.61 -6.23
N GLU A 80 14.32 19.90 -5.20
CA GLU A 80 15.10 18.67 -5.39
C GLU A 80 14.24 17.59 -6.09
N GLN A 81 12.99 17.42 -5.64
CA GLN A 81 12.06 16.44 -6.19
C GLN A 81 11.69 16.76 -7.63
N GLN A 82 11.44 18.02 -7.97
CA GLN A 82 11.19 18.44 -9.36
C GLN A 82 12.37 18.08 -10.25
N THR A 83 13.59 18.42 -9.85
CA THR A 83 14.81 18.09 -10.61
C THR A 83 14.96 16.58 -10.78
N PHE A 84 14.70 15.82 -9.72
CA PHE A 84 14.74 14.37 -9.75
C PHE A 84 13.71 13.78 -10.74
N LEU A 85 12.44 14.21 -10.67
CA LEU A 85 11.37 13.71 -11.52
C LEU A 85 11.58 14.04 -13.00
N MET A 86 12.10 15.23 -13.30
CA MET A 86 12.44 15.60 -14.68
C MET A 86 13.54 14.71 -15.26
N ASN A 87 14.56 14.39 -14.46
CA ASN A 87 15.61 13.46 -14.88
C ASN A 87 15.07 12.03 -15.10
N GLU A 88 14.18 11.54 -14.22
CA GLU A 88 13.52 10.23 -14.44
C GLU A 88 12.67 10.22 -15.71
N LEU A 89 11.94 11.31 -15.98
CA LEU A 89 11.12 11.45 -17.17
C LEU A 89 11.97 11.44 -18.46
N ASP A 90 13.08 12.18 -18.46
CA ASP A 90 14.00 12.22 -19.59
C ASP A 90 14.68 10.87 -19.81
N GLU A 91 15.02 10.14 -18.75
CA GLU A 91 15.54 8.77 -18.86
C GLU A 91 14.49 7.83 -19.44
N LEU A 92 13.22 7.91 -19.00
CA LEU A 92 12.13 7.10 -19.53
C LEU A 92 11.92 7.33 -21.04
N LYS A 93 11.96 8.59 -21.48
CA LYS A 93 11.81 8.97 -22.90
C LYS A 93 12.93 8.44 -23.81
N GLN A 94 14.09 8.07 -23.26
CA GLN A 94 15.17 7.47 -24.05
C GLN A 94 14.90 6.01 -24.44
N PHE A 95 13.96 5.34 -23.77
CA PHE A 95 13.63 3.95 -24.10
C PHE A 95 12.67 3.87 -25.28
N ASN A 96 12.88 2.89 -26.16
CA ASN A 96 11.95 2.61 -27.25
C ASN A 96 10.68 1.94 -26.68
N PRO A 97 9.48 2.55 -26.79
CA PRO A 97 8.25 2.01 -26.22
C PRO A 97 7.90 0.61 -26.74
N ASN A 98 8.35 0.26 -27.95
CA ASN A 98 8.08 -1.04 -28.59
C ASN A 98 8.99 -2.18 -28.10
N ASN A 99 9.96 -1.92 -27.22
CA ASN A 99 10.92 -2.92 -26.73
C ASN A 99 11.04 -2.96 -25.19
N LEU A 100 10.02 -2.47 -24.48
CA LEU A 100 9.98 -2.47 -23.03
C LEU A 100 9.47 -3.80 -22.47
N SER A 101 10.07 -4.27 -21.38
CA SER A 101 9.61 -5.48 -20.69
C SER A 101 8.40 -5.19 -19.81
N LYS A 102 7.57 -6.21 -19.59
CA LYS A 102 6.51 -6.14 -18.57
C LYS A 102 7.04 -5.83 -17.18
N TYR A 103 8.24 -6.35 -16.85
CA TYR A 103 8.89 -6.05 -15.57
C TYR A 103 9.28 -4.58 -15.46
N PHE A 104 9.88 -4.02 -16.51
CA PHE A 104 10.27 -2.60 -16.58
C PHE A 104 9.03 -1.73 -16.40
N LEU A 105 7.98 -1.95 -17.19
CA LEU A 105 6.74 -1.18 -17.09
C LEU A 105 6.12 -1.24 -15.68
N GLU A 106 6.05 -2.42 -15.06
CA GLU A 106 5.52 -2.54 -13.70
C GLU A 106 6.43 -1.89 -12.65
N ASN A 107 7.76 -1.96 -12.82
CA ASN A 107 8.70 -1.30 -11.91
C ASN A 107 8.62 0.24 -12.04
N THR A 108 8.58 0.75 -13.26
CA THR A 108 8.38 2.18 -13.56
C THR A 108 7.08 2.66 -12.93
N TYR A 109 5.96 1.98 -13.20
CA TYR A 109 4.68 2.37 -12.60
C TYR A 109 4.76 2.43 -11.06
N ARG A 110 5.35 1.43 -10.42
CA ARG A 110 5.48 1.39 -8.94
C ARG A 110 6.34 2.51 -8.39
N ALA A 111 7.43 2.85 -9.08
CA ALA A 111 8.31 3.95 -8.69
C ALA A 111 7.57 5.29 -8.77
N TRP A 112 6.88 5.55 -9.88
CA TRP A 112 6.12 6.78 -10.09
C TRP A 112 4.92 6.92 -9.15
N ASN A 113 4.22 5.82 -8.84
CA ASN A 113 3.18 5.79 -7.78
C ASN A 113 3.78 5.98 -6.37
N GLY A 114 5.07 5.67 -6.18
CA GLY A 114 5.82 6.03 -4.97
C GLY A 114 5.98 7.54 -4.85
N TYR A 115 6.47 8.17 -5.92
CA TYR A 115 6.71 9.61 -5.98
C TYR A 115 5.41 10.41 -5.80
N GLU A 116 4.35 10.03 -6.51
CA GLU A 116 3.01 10.62 -6.36
C GLU A 116 2.53 10.54 -4.90
N SER A 117 2.67 9.38 -4.26
CA SER A 117 2.24 9.18 -2.87
C SER A 117 2.93 10.14 -1.89
N ASP A 118 4.18 10.51 -2.12
CA ASP A 118 4.91 11.46 -1.28
C ASP A 118 4.50 12.91 -1.57
N LEU A 119 4.30 13.26 -2.84
CA LEU A 119 3.77 14.56 -3.23
C LEU A 119 2.36 14.81 -2.65
N VAL A 120 1.49 13.81 -2.67
CA VAL A 120 0.15 13.89 -2.07
C VAL A 120 0.21 14.13 -0.55
N LYS A 121 1.19 13.54 0.16
CA LYS A 121 1.40 13.83 1.59
C LYS A 121 1.84 15.28 1.80
N TRP A 122 2.74 15.79 0.96
CA TRP A 122 3.18 17.18 1.03
C TRP A 122 2.04 18.15 0.73
N LYS A 123 1.25 17.89 -0.32
CA LYS A 123 0.04 18.66 -0.63
C LYS A 123 -0.94 18.68 0.55
N THR A 124 -1.17 17.53 1.17
CA THR A 124 -2.05 17.43 2.35
C THR A 124 -1.51 18.26 3.52
N PHE A 125 -0.20 18.23 3.77
CA PHE A 125 0.44 19.05 4.79
C PHE A 125 0.27 20.56 4.52
N ILE A 126 0.55 21.00 3.29
CA ILE A 126 0.39 22.40 2.86
C ILE A 126 -1.08 22.84 2.98
N ASN A 127 -2.03 22.02 2.54
CA ASN A 127 -3.46 22.37 2.58
C ASN A 127 -3.97 22.51 4.01
N ASN A 128 -3.52 21.65 4.92
CA ASN A 128 -3.79 21.79 6.34
C ASN A 128 -3.22 23.10 6.91
N ARG A 129 -2.01 23.49 6.48
CA ARG A 129 -1.38 24.75 6.89
C ARG A 129 -2.13 25.96 6.33
N ILE A 130 -2.55 25.94 5.07
CA ILE A 130 -3.36 26.99 4.44
C ILE A 130 -4.68 27.17 5.20
N ALA A 131 -5.38 26.07 5.51
CA ALA A 131 -6.64 26.10 6.25
C ALA A 131 -6.45 26.70 7.66
N HIS A 132 -5.37 26.33 8.34
CA HIS A 132 -5.03 26.89 9.65
C HIS A 132 -4.75 28.40 9.60
N ILE A 133 -3.96 28.84 8.62
CA ILE A 133 -3.66 30.25 8.35
C ILE A 133 -4.94 31.03 7.99
N GLN A 134 -5.85 30.44 7.22
CA GLN A 134 -7.14 31.04 6.89
C GLN A 134 -8.01 31.30 8.14
N ASN A 135 -8.02 30.36 9.09
CA ASN A 135 -8.76 30.53 10.34
C ASN A 135 -8.23 31.73 11.15
N HIS A 136 -6.92 31.91 11.21
CA HIS A 136 -6.31 33.07 11.88
C HIS A 136 -6.62 34.39 11.17
N ILE A 137 -6.64 34.40 9.84
CA ILE A 137 -7.06 35.57 9.05
C ILE A 137 -8.51 35.94 9.39
N ASN A 138 -9.41 34.96 9.42
CA ASN A 138 -10.82 35.17 9.75
C ASN A 138 -10.99 35.68 11.20
N GLU A 139 -10.22 35.13 12.14
CA GLU A 139 -10.22 35.56 13.54
C GLU A 139 -9.72 37.00 13.72
N MET A 140 -8.64 37.37 13.02
CA MET A 140 -8.13 38.74 13.01
C MET A 140 -9.13 39.71 12.37
N GLU A 141 -9.83 39.30 11.31
CA GLU A 141 -10.88 40.10 10.69
C GLU A 141 -12.08 40.31 11.63
N PHE A 142 -12.50 39.27 12.35
CA PHE A 142 -13.51 39.37 13.40
C PHE A 142 -13.10 40.33 14.51
N ASN A 143 -11.88 40.15 15.07
CA ASN A 143 -11.37 41.01 16.14
C ASN A 143 -11.23 42.46 15.68
N LYS A 144 -10.73 42.68 14.45
CA LYS A 144 -10.65 44.02 13.86
C LYS A 144 -12.02 44.69 13.84
N ARG A 145 -13.07 43.97 13.42
CA ARG A 145 -14.42 44.54 13.36
C ARG A 145 -14.98 44.85 14.76
N VAL A 146 -14.69 44.02 15.76
CA VAL A 146 -15.04 44.30 17.17
C VAL A 146 -14.40 45.61 17.64
N TRP A 147 -13.13 45.82 17.36
CA TRP A 147 -12.41 47.04 17.77
C TRP A 147 -12.82 48.28 16.98
N GLU A 148 -13.15 48.14 15.69
CA GLU A 148 -13.74 49.24 14.90
C GLU A 148 -15.09 49.68 15.47
N LEU A 149 -15.98 48.74 15.81
CA LEU A 149 -17.25 49.08 16.48
C LEU A 149 -17.04 49.69 17.86
N THR A 150 -16.04 49.19 18.61
CA THR A 150 -15.67 49.76 19.92
C THR A 150 -15.18 51.19 19.78
N MET A 151 -14.44 51.51 18.71
CA MET A 151 -13.98 52.86 18.40
C MET A 151 -15.14 53.79 18.04
N GLU A 152 -16.08 53.32 17.21
CA GLU A 152 -17.29 54.05 16.85
C GLU A 152 -18.10 54.44 18.12
N GLU A 153 -18.26 53.49 19.06
CA GLU A 153 -18.96 53.73 20.33
C GLU A 153 -18.17 54.63 21.29
N ALA A 154 -16.86 54.41 21.44
CA ALA A 154 -15.98 55.19 22.30
C ALA A 154 -15.92 56.67 21.89
N ALA A 155 -15.93 56.96 20.57
CA ALA A 155 -15.98 58.31 20.04
C ALA A 155 -17.32 59.00 20.33
N SER A 156 -18.43 58.26 20.34
CA SER A 156 -19.76 58.80 20.66
C SER A 156 -19.97 59.06 22.17
N ALA A 157 -19.18 58.42 23.03
CA ALA A 157 -19.31 58.45 24.49
C ALA A 157 -18.28 59.38 25.19
N ASP A 158 -17.57 60.23 24.44
CA ASP A 158 -16.61 61.22 24.95
C ASP A 158 -15.49 60.62 25.83
N THR A 159 -15.02 59.42 25.46
CA THR A 159 -13.93 58.72 26.16
C THR A 159 -12.57 59.43 26.01
N PRO A 160 -11.64 59.29 26.97
CA PRO A 160 -10.32 59.94 26.91
C PRO A 160 -9.55 59.66 25.62
N ALA A 161 -8.89 60.69 25.07
CA ALA A 161 -8.16 60.61 23.80
C ALA A 161 -7.05 59.52 23.81
N GLU A 162 -6.42 59.28 24.96
CA GLU A 162 -5.42 58.23 25.15
C GLU A 162 -6.01 56.82 24.92
N LEU A 163 -7.24 56.58 25.38
CA LEU A 163 -7.93 55.30 25.20
C LEU A 163 -8.27 55.07 23.72
N GLN A 164 -8.73 56.11 23.04
CA GLN A 164 -9.00 56.09 21.59
C GLN A 164 -7.71 55.83 20.79
N ALA A 165 -6.58 56.42 21.21
CA ALA A 165 -5.28 56.16 20.59
C ALA A 165 -4.88 54.68 20.70
N HIS A 166 -5.02 54.06 21.87
CA HIS A 166 -4.70 52.64 22.05
C HIS A 166 -5.61 51.69 21.25
N ILE A 167 -6.90 52.01 21.10
CA ILE A 167 -7.80 51.24 20.22
C ILE A 167 -7.34 51.35 18.77
N THR A 168 -6.97 52.55 18.32
CA THR A 168 -6.44 52.79 16.97
C THR A 168 -5.16 51.99 16.71
N GLU A 169 -4.22 52.02 17.66
CA GLU A 169 -2.98 51.25 17.60
C GLU A 169 -3.27 49.76 17.43
N LEU A 170 -4.15 49.18 18.26
CA LEU A 170 -4.51 47.77 18.16
C LEU A 170 -5.15 47.41 16.81
N ILE A 171 -6.05 48.25 16.28
CA ILE A 171 -6.64 48.04 14.95
C ILE A 171 -5.54 48.00 13.88
N GLN A 172 -4.56 48.90 13.97
CA GLN A 172 -3.44 48.97 13.03
C GLN A 172 -2.50 47.77 13.20
N GLU A 173 -2.15 47.37 14.43
CA GLU A 173 -1.39 46.15 14.73
C GLU A 173 -2.06 44.91 14.12
N ILE A 174 -3.37 44.73 14.30
CA ILE A 174 -4.13 43.62 13.71
C ILE A 174 -4.05 43.66 12.18
N LYS A 175 -4.15 44.83 11.56
CA LYS A 175 -4.09 45.00 10.10
C LYS A 175 -2.71 44.61 9.56
N ASP A 176 -1.63 45.03 10.23
CA ASP A 176 -0.26 44.76 9.81
C ASP A 176 0.09 43.28 9.96
N VAL A 177 -0.28 42.66 11.08
CA VAL A 177 -0.12 41.21 11.27
C VAL A 177 -0.93 40.43 10.22
N LYS A 178 -2.16 40.84 9.93
CA LYS A 178 -2.98 40.19 8.89
C LYS A 178 -2.30 40.21 7.52
N MET A 179 -1.63 41.30 7.14
CA MET A 179 -0.89 41.39 5.88
C MET A 179 0.27 40.38 5.81
N ASN A 180 0.94 40.10 6.93
CA ASN A 180 1.96 39.05 7.00
C ASN A 180 1.35 37.66 6.78
N PHE A 181 0.21 37.36 7.42
CA PHE A 181 -0.51 36.10 7.21
C PHE A 181 -1.01 35.92 5.77
N LEU A 182 -1.52 36.99 5.16
CA LEU A 182 -1.95 36.96 3.74
C LEU A 182 -0.78 36.65 2.81
N SER A 183 0.38 37.27 3.05
CA SER A 183 1.60 37.05 2.27
C SER A 183 2.13 35.62 2.47
N PHE A 184 2.10 35.11 3.70
CA PHE A 184 2.50 33.73 4.00
C PHE A 184 1.55 32.70 3.36
N ARG A 185 0.23 32.95 3.41
CA ARG A 185 -0.77 32.12 2.71
C ARG A 185 -0.50 32.08 1.21
N GLN A 186 -0.15 33.22 0.59
CA GLN A 186 0.18 33.27 -0.82
C GLN A 186 1.40 32.40 -1.16
N LYS A 187 2.45 32.40 -0.33
CA LYS A 187 3.60 31.51 -0.51
C LYS A 187 3.22 30.03 -0.45
N LEU A 188 2.37 29.66 0.50
CA LEU A 188 1.88 28.28 0.63
C LEU A 188 1.04 27.84 -0.58
N ILE A 189 0.23 28.74 -1.15
CA ILE A 189 -0.55 28.47 -2.37
C ILE A 189 0.37 28.22 -3.57
N LEU A 190 1.46 28.99 -3.71
CA LEU A 190 2.45 28.74 -4.77
C LEU A 190 3.12 27.37 -4.60
N MET A 191 3.48 26.99 -3.37
CA MET A 191 4.01 25.64 -3.09
C MET A 191 2.97 24.54 -3.41
N GLU A 192 1.69 24.77 -3.12
CA GLU A 192 0.61 23.83 -3.48
C GLU A 192 0.52 23.67 -5.01
N ASP A 193 0.65 24.75 -5.76
CA ASP A 193 0.64 24.77 -7.23
C ASP A 193 1.82 23.96 -7.79
N ASP A 194 3.04 24.22 -7.31
CA ASP A 194 4.24 23.47 -7.70
C ASP A 194 4.10 21.97 -7.41
N ILE A 195 3.60 21.60 -6.23
CA ILE A 195 3.34 20.19 -5.88
C ILE A 195 2.27 19.59 -6.81
N THR A 196 1.23 20.35 -7.14
CA THR A 196 0.13 19.88 -8.00
C THR A 196 0.62 19.65 -9.44
N GLU A 197 1.50 20.50 -9.96
CA GLU A 197 2.15 20.28 -11.26
C GLU A 197 2.95 18.97 -11.25
N LEU A 198 3.74 18.74 -10.20
CA LEU A 198 4.49 17.49 -10.05
C LEU A 198 3.59 16.25 -9.98
N ILE A 199 2.45 16.33 -9.27
CA ILE A 199 1.46 15.23 -9.23
C ILE A 199 0.94 14.96 -10.64
N SER A 200 0.56 16.00 -11.39
CA SER A 200 0.09 15.85 -12.77
C SER A 200 1.12 15.15 -13.66
N ILE A 201 2.40 15.52 -13.54
CA ILE A 201 3.48 14.86 -14.28
C ILE A 201 3.59 13.38 -13.89
N THR A 202 3.45 13.05 -12.60
CA THR A 202 3.48 11.65 -12.18
C THR A 202 2.29 10.86 -12.70
N ASP A 203 1.10 11.47 -12.78
CA ASP A 203 -0.11 10.86 -13.31
C ASP A 203 0.00 10.58 -14.81
N ASP A 204 0.50 11.55 -15.60
CA ASP A 204 0.70 11.41 -17.04
C ASP A 204 1.64 10.24 -17.36
N VAL A 205 2.75 10.11 -16.63
CA VAL A 205 3.69 8.98 -16.80
C VAL A 205 3.05 7.66 -16.42
N GLN A 206 2.30 7.63 -15.32
CA GLN A 206 1.58 6.43 -14.88
C GLN A 206 0.53 6.00 -15.91
N GLU A 207 -0.16 6.95 -16.53
CA GLU A 207 -1.11 6.69 -17.61
C GLU A 207 -0.40 6.14 -18.85
N GLU A 208 0.68 6.78 -19.31
CA GLU A 208 1.46 6.32 -20.46
C GLU A 208 1.95 4.87 -20.26
N VAL A 209 2.52 4.58 -19.09
CA VAL A 209 2.95 3.22 -18.72
C VAL A 209 1.77 2.25 -18.70
N SER A 210 0.61 2.66 -18.20
CA SER A 210 -0.59 1.83 -18.18
C SER A 210 -1.12 1.52 -19.59
N GLN A 211 -1.06 2.49 -20.50
CA GLN A 211 -1.41 2.32 -21.91
C GLN A 211 -0.43 1.36 -22.61
N LEU A 212 0.88 1.46 -22.33
CA LEU A 212 1.87 0.50 -22.84
C LEU A 212 1.62 -0.92 -22.32
N GLN A 213 1.30 -1.07 -21.04
CA GLN A 213 0.90 -2.36 -20.48
C GLN A 213 -0.37 -2.91 -21.14
N GLN A 214 -1.35 -2.05 -21.42
CA GLN A 214 -2.56 -2.43 -22.16
C GLN A 214 -2.25 -2.90 -23.57
N HIS A 215 -1.40 -2.17 -24.30
CA HIS A 215 -0.96 -2.56 -25.62
C HIS A 215 -0.29 -3.96 -25.63
N LEU A 216 0.51 -4.29 -24.60
CA LEU A 216 1.07 -5.65 -24.46
C LEU A 216 0.00 -6.72 -24.20
N ARG A 217 -1.10 -6.38 -23.52
CA ARG A 217 -2.24 -7.29 -23.29
C ARG A 217 -3.06 -7.49 -24.56
N ASP A 218 -3.35 -6.43 -25.29
CA ASP A 218 -4.17 -6.48 -26.51
C ASP A 218 -3.46 -7.26 -27.64
N ASN A 219 -2.13 -7.32 -27.58
CA ASN A 219 -1.30 -8.06 -28.54
C ASN A 219 -0.83 -9.44 -28.04
N LEU A 220 -1.43 -10.01 -26.98
CA LEU A 220 -1.03 -11.32 -26.45
C LEU A 220 -1.04 -12.42 -27.52
N PHE A 221 -2.06 -12.43 -28.38
CA PHE A 221 -2.24 -13.45 -29.42
C PHE A 221 -1.67 -13.02 -30.78
N LYS A 222 -0.85 -11.97 -30.84
CA LYS A 222 -0.13 -11.57 -32.06
C LYS A 222 1.33 -11.99 -31.93
N ALA A 223 1.86 -12.62 -32.97
CA ALA A 223 3.28 -12.98 -33.01
C ALA A 223 4.12 -11.72 -33.19
N ASP A 224 4.96 -11.41 -32.21
CA ASP A 224 5.85 -10.23 -32.18
C ASP A 224 7.29 -10.57 -32.60
N LYS A 225 7.61 -11.86 -32.74
CA LYS A 225 8.92 -12.36 -33.17
C LYS A 225 8.74 -13.47 -34.22
N PRO A 226 9.73 -13.72 -35.10
CA PRO A 226 9.72 -14.90 -35.97
C PRO A 226 9.75 -16.20 -35.14
N VAL A 227 9.45 -17.36 -35.72
CA VAL A 227 9.62 -18.65 -35.04
C VAL A 227 11.08 -18.88 -34.62
N LEU A 228 11.32 -19.61 -33.51
CA LEU A 228 12.63 -19.64 -32.82
C LEU A 228 13.78 -20.10 -33.73
N TRP A 229 13.54 -21.08 -34.60
CA TRP A 229 14.55 -21.61 -35.54
C TRP A 229 14.82 -20.70 -36.75
N LYS A 230 14.06 -19.61 -36.93
CA LYS A 230 14.31 -18.57 -37.94
C LYS A 230 14.95 -17.31 -37.32
N VAL A 231 15.19 -17.30 -36.01
CA VAL A 231 15.80 -16.17 -35.31
C VAL A 231 17.28 -16.07 -35.68
N LYS A 232 17.72 -14.86 -36.03
CA LYS A 232 19.14 -14.54 -36.17
C LYS A 232 19.67 -14.09 -34.81
N PHE A 233 20.60 -14.85 -34.25
CA PHE A 233 21.31 -14.45 -33.04
C PHE A 233 22.52 -13.61 -33.42
N ASN A 234 22.49 -12.32 -33.09
CA ASN A 234 23.59 -11.42 -33.38
C ASN A 234 24.58 -11.40 -32.20
N SER A 235 25.88 -11.52 -32.47
CA SER A 235 26.91 -11.48 -31.44
C SER A 235 26.99 -10.13 -30.74
N SER A 236 26.52 -9.05 -31.37
CA SER A 236 26.38 -7.72 -30.76
C SER A 236 25.24 -7.61 -29.73
N GLU A 237 24.32 -8.58 -29.68
CA GLU A 237 23.32 -8.68 -28.61
C GLU A 237 23.94 -9.24 -27.31
N ILE A 238 24.98 -10.08 -27.44
CA ILE A 238 25.78 -10.58 -26.31
C ILE A 238 26.87 -9.58 -25.95
N ILE A 239 27.62 -9.08 -26.92
CA ILE A 239 28.86 -8.32 -26.67
C ILE A 239 28.61 -6.82 -26.84
N PRO A 240 28.90 -6.00 -25.81
CA PRO A 240 29.54 -6.36 -24.55
C PRO A 240 28.51 -6.69 -23.44
N VAL A 241 28.68 -7.87 -22.81
CA VAL A 241 27.81 -8.41 -21.73
C VAL A 241 27.86 -7.52 -20.48
N THR A 242 29.07 -7.04 -20.15
CA THR A 242 29.36 -6.27 -18.94
C THR A 242 28.62 -4.94 -18.84
N PRO A 243 28.57 -4.05 -19.86
CA PRO A 243 27.78 -2.82 -19.79
C PRO A 243 26.27 -3.07 -19.73
N ARG A 244 25.75 -4.13 -20.35
CA ARG A 244 24.32 -4.47 -20.26
C ARG A 244 23.95 -4.96 -18.86
N ILE A 245 24.76 -5.84 -18.27
CA ILE A 245 24.60 -6.26 -16.87
C ILE A 245 24.79 -5.09 -15.92
N ARG A 246 25.78 -4.22 -16.16
CA ARG A 246 26.00 -3.01 -15.34
C ARG A 246 24.81 -2.06 -15.43
N LYS A 247 24.22 -1.89 -16.62
CA LYS A 247 23.00 -1.08 -16.82
C LYS A 247 21.82 -1.69 -16.06
N ALA A 248 21.55 -2.98 -16.22
CA ALA A 248 20.50 -3.68 -15.48
C ALA A 248 20.69 -3.57 -13.96
N TRP A 249 21.92 -3.74 -13.48
CA TRP A 249 22.23 -3.56 -12.06
C TRP A 249 22.07 -2.13 -11.60
N HIS A 250 22.51 -1.15 -12.38
CA HIS A 250 22.41 0.26 -12.05
C HIS A 250 20.96 0.70 -11.93
N GLU A 251 20.10 0.32 -12.90
CA GLU A 251 18.66 0.63 -12.87
C GLU A 251 17.98 0.01 -11.64
N ASN A 252 18.22 -1.27 -11.36
CA ASN A 252 17.62 -1.92 -10.18
C ASN A 252 18.19 -1.39 -8.86
N ALA A 253 19.49 -1.12 -8.79
CA ALA A 253 20.13 -0.55 -7.61
C ALA A 253 19.61 0.86 -7.33
N LYS A 254 19.42 1.67 -8.38
CA LYS A 254 18.82 3.01 -8.30
C LYS A 254 17.42 2.96 -7.68
N THR A 255 16.55 2.06 -8.13
CA THR A 255 15.21 1.91 -7.52
C THR A 255 15.30 1.50 -6.04
N VAL A 256 16.25 0.64 -5.68
CA VAL A 256 16.48 0.24 -4.27
C VAL A 256 17.04 1.39 -3.42
N THR A 257 17.99 2.16 -3.96
CA THR A 257 18.57 3.31 -3.25
C THR A 257 17.54 4.40 -3.03
N ASN A 258 16.67 4.66 -4.02
CA ASN A 258 15.62 5.66 -3.90
C ASN A 258 14.60 5.24 -2.84
N PHE A 259 14.11 3.99 -2.91
CA PHE A 259 13.25 3.42 -1.87
C PHE A 259 13.90 3.48 -0.47
N SER A 260 15.20 3.19 -0.37
CA SER A 260 15.94 3.26 0.90
C SER A 260 15.98 4.67 1.49
N LYS A 261 16.02 5.73 0.66
CA LYS A 261 16.03 7.12 1.14
C LYS A 261 14.68 7.52 1.76
N GLU A 262 13.59 6.97 1.22
CA GLU A 262 12.23 7.21 1.73
C GLU A 262 11.96 6.49 3.07
N VAL A 263 12.66 5.38 3.31
CA VAL A 263 12.47 4.57 4.53
C VAL A 263 13.06 5.29 5.74
N ARG A 264 12.19 5.71 6.66
CA ARG A 264 12.59 6.20 7.98
C ARG A 264 13.04 5.04 8.88
N TYR A 265 14.31 4.65 8.76
CA TYR A 265 14.90 3.47 9.41
C TYR A 265 14.71 3.40 10.93
N TYR A 266 14.67 4.55 11.63
CA TYR A 266 14.44 4.59 13.07
C TYR A 266 13.08 4.00 13.47
N TYR A 267 11.98 4.42 12.80
CA TYR A 267 10.64 3.91 13.09
C TYR A 267 10.50 2.45 12.70
N LEU A 268 11.15 2.03 11.61
CA LEU A 268 11.20 0.63 11.19
C LEU A 268 11.91 -0.22 12.25
N LEU A 269 13.06 0.22 12.75
CA LEU A 269 13.80 -0.48 13.80
C LEU A 269 12.96 -0.60 15.06
N LEU A 270 12.32 0.48 15.50
CA LEU A 270 11.43 0.47 16.66
C LEU A 270 10.28 -0.53 16.47
N ALA A 271 9.61 -0.51 15.31
CA ALA A 271 8.53 -1.44 15.00
C ALA A 271 9.02 -2.90 14.99
N LEU A 272 10.20 -3.16 14.43
CA LEU A 272 10.81 -4.49 14.39
C LEU A 272 11.15 -5.00 15.80
N VAL A 273 11.73 -4.15 16.66
CA VAL A 273 12.01 -4.48 18.06
C VAL A 273 10.71 -4.81 18.80
N LEU A 274 9.67 -3.99 18.64
CA LEU A 274 8.36 -4.23 19.27
C LEU A 274 7.74 -5.56 18.82
N VAL A 275 7.81 -5.88 17.53
CA VAL A 275 7.31 -7.15 16.97
C VAL A 275 8.06 -8.34 17.54
N ILE A 276 9.39 -8.26 17.61
CA ILE A 276 10.24 -9.31 18.19
C ILE A 276 9.89 -9.51 19.68
N LEU A 277 9.81 -8.42 20.44
CA LEU A 277 9.46 -8.47 21.86
C LEU A 277 8.06 -9.09 22.07
N LEU A 278 7.07 -8.66 21.28
CA LEU A 278 5.71 -9.20 21.34
C LEU A 278 5.68 -10.70 21.01
N TYR A 279 6.40 -11.11 19.97
CA TYR A 279 6.50 -12.50 19.56
C TYR A 279 7.07 -13.39 20.68
N PHE A 280 8.21 -12.99 21.26
CA PHE A 280 8.81 -13.73 22.37
C PHE A 280 7.99 -13.65 23.66
N PHE A 281 7.31 -12.53 23.92
CA PHE A 281 6.39 -12.39 25.05
C PHE A 281 5.25 -13.43 24.98
N ILE A 282 4.60 -13.57 23.82
CA ILE A 282 3.53 -14.55 23.60
C ILE A 282 4.06 -15.97 23.80
N ILE A 283 5.21 -16.31 23.19
CA ILE A 283 5.86 -17.62 23.31
C ILE A 283 6.19 -17.94 24.77
N ASN A 284 6.81 -17.01 25.49
CA ASN A 284 7.20 -17.21 26.88
C ASN A 284 6.00 -17.35 27.82
N ARG A 285 4.90 -16.63 27.55
CA ARG A 285 3.64 -16.79 28.30
C ARG A 285 2.99 -18.13 27.99
N PHE A 286 2.94 -18.54 26.73
CA PHE A 286 2.37 -19.83 26.32
C PHE A 286 3.15 -21.01 26.90
N ARG A 287 4.48 -20.91 26.97
CA ARG A 287 5.35 -21.96 27.54
C ARG A 287 5.12 -22.20 29.04
N LYS A 288 4.60 -21.21 29.75
CA LYS A 288 4.26 -21.33 31.18
C LYS A 288 2.92 -22.05 31.42
N LEU A 289 2.18 -22.36 30.37
CA LEU A 289 0.96 -23.16 30.46
C LEU A 289 1.33 -24.64 30.65
N ASP A 290 0.65 -25.32 31.56
CA ASP A 290 0.86 -26.74 31.87
C ASP A 290 0.18 -27.64 30.81
N LEU A 291 0.54 -27.43 29.54
CA LEU A 291 0.01 -28.15 28.39
C LEU A 291 1.02 -29.21 27.93
N THR A 292 0.51 -30.39 27.59
CA THR A 292 1.32 -31.53 27.15
C THR A 292 1.10 -31.85 25.67
N ASP A 293 1.90 -32.75 25.11
CA ASP A 293 1.75 -33.24 23.73
C ASP A 293 0.38 -33.94 23.45
N SER A 294 -0.43 -34.14 24.49
CA SER A 294 -1.82 -34.60 24.40
C SER A 294 -2.77 -33.51 23.88
N ASP A 295 -2.41 -32.22 24.00
CA ASP A 295 -3.23 -31.09 23.57
C ASP A 295 -2.96 -30.75 22.08
N PRO A 296 -3.98 -30.80 21.20
CA PRO A 296 -3.82 -30.47 19.79
C PRO A 296 -3.30 -29.05 19.51
N HIS A 297 -3.63 -28.07 20.36
CA HIS A 297 -3.17 -26.69 20.22
C HIS A 297 -1.69 -26.58 20.57
N PHE A 298 -1.27 -27.21 21.66
CA PHE A 298 0.14 -27.23 22.08
C PHE A 298 1.04 -27.83 20.99
N VAL A 299 0.63 -28.94 20.39
CA VAL A 299 1.39 -29.60 19.32
C VAL A 299 1.59 -28.70 18.11
N VAL A 300 0.57 -27.92 17.72
CA VAL A 300 0.69 -26.97 16.59
C VAL A 300 1.62 -25.82 16.93
N VAL A 301 1.49 -25.23 18.13
CA VAL A 301 2.35 -24.12 18.58
C VAL A 301 3.80 -24.56 18.69
N LYS A 302 4.06 -25.73 19.28
CA LYS A 302 5.39 -26.31 19.42
C LYS A 302 6.09 -26.50 18.07
N ARG A 303 5.43 -27.15 17.10
CA ARG A 303 6.02 -27.43 15.77
C ARG A 303 6.43 -26.18 14.97
N ILE A 304 5.78 -25.05 15.21
CA ILE A 304 6.01 -23.83 14.43
C ILE A 304 6.92 -22.88 15.20
N PHE A 305 6.62 -22.58 16.47
CA PHE A 305 7.33 -21.56 17.24
C PHE A 305 8.46 -22.11 18.11
N PHE A 306 8.40 -23.36 18.56
CA PHE A 306 9.47 -23.91 19.43
C PHE A 306 10.51 -24.67 18.62
N ASP A 307 10.09 -25.46 17.64
CA ASP A 307 11.01 -26.24 16.81
C ASP A 307 11.72 -25.35 15.78
N HIS A 308 11.07 -24.27 15.32
CA HIS A 308 11.57 -23.39 14.26
C HIS A 308 11.38 -21.88 14.53
N PRO A 309 11.74 -21.35 15.72
CA PRO A 309 11.44 -19.97 16.14
C PRO A 309 11.95 -18.91 15.16
N TYR A 310 13.18 -19.08 14.66
CA TYR A 310 13.81 -18.11 13.77
C TYR A 310 13.11 -18.06 12.42
N SER A 311 12.75 -19.22 11.85
CA SER A 311 12.12 -19.28 10.54
C SER A 311 10.73 -18.64 10.55
N SER A 312 9.91 -18.95 11.57
CA SER A 312 8.57 -18.37 11.72
C SER A 312 8.62 -16.88 12.04
N LEU A 313 9.57 -16.44 12.88
CA LEU A 313 9.76 -15.02 13.19
C LEU A 313 10.22 -14.22 11.97
N THR A 314 11.27 -14.68 11.27
CA THR A 314 11.76 -14.02 10.06
C THR A 314 10.67 -13.97 8.99
N PHE A 315 9.91 -15.05 8.80
CA PHE A 315 8.76 -15.05 7.89
C PHE A 315 7.74 -13.97 8.28
N PHE A 316 7.35 -13.91 9.56
CA PHE A 316 6.38 -12.95 10.05
C PHE A 316 6.84 -11.50 9.88
N ILE A 317 8.09 -11.20 10.22
CA ILE A 317 8.69 -9.86 10.04
C ILE A 317 8.68 -9.46 8.57
N ILE A 318 9.08 -10.35 7.65
CA ILE A 318 9.11 -10.03 6.22
C ILE A 318 7.70 -9.81 5.68
N VAL A 319 6.71 -10.61 6.07
CA VAL A 319 5.31 -10.38 5.66
C VAL A 319 4.82 -9.02 6.16
N LEU A 320 5.09 -8.69 7.42
CA LEU A 320 4.72 -7.38 7.98
C LEU A 320 5.42 -6.24 7.22
N PHE A 321 6.70 -6.39 6.92
CA PHE A 321 7.46 -5.42 6.13
C PHE A 321 6.85 -5.20 4.75
N ILE A 322 6.47 -6.26 4.03
CA ILE A 322 5.80 -6.15 2.71
C ILE A 322 4.44 -5.45 2.82
N ILE A 323 3.70 -5.65 3.92
CA ILE A 323 2.41 -4.99 4.14
C ILE A 323 2.59 -3.49 4.42
N LEU A 324 3.63 -3.12 5.17
CA LEU A 324 3.91 -1.74 5.54
C LEU A 324 4.45 -0.90 4.37
N PHE A 325 5.17 -1.50 3.43
CA PHE A 325 5.81 -0.81 2.31
C PHE A 325 5.20 -1.22 0.97
N VAL A 326 4.13 -0.54 0.56
CA VAL A 326 3.31 -0.90 -0.61
C VAL A 326 4.04 -0.71 -1.95
N ASN A 327 4.87 0.34 -2.08
CA ASN A 327 5.56 0.73 -3.32
C ASN A 327 6.99 0.18 -3.43
N MET A 328 7.27 -0.97 -2.81
CA MET A 328 8.60 -1.55 -2.81
C MET A 328 9.07 -1.96 -4.23
N PRO A 329 10.36 -1.74 -4.58
CA PRO A 329 10.96 -2.21 -5.83
C PRO A 329 10.72 -3.71 -6.07
N LEU A 330 10.43 -4.08 -7.33
CA LEU A 330 10.10 -5.48 -7.67
C LEU A 330 11.24 -6.46 -7.35
N ILE A 331 12.49 -6.03 -7.48
CA ILE A 331 13.66 -6.84 -7.16
C ILE A 331 13.70 -7.22 -5.66
N LEU A 332 13.35 -6.28 -4.78
CA LEU A 332 13.26 -6.53 -3.33
C LEU A 332 12.10 -7.47 -3.01
N ILE A 333 10.94 -7.28 -3.64
CA ILE A 333 9.81 -8.23 -3.53
C ILE A 333 10.22 -9.63 -4.00
N GLY A 334 11.01 -9.72 -5.07
CA GLY A 334 11.61 -10.96 -5.56
C GLY A 334 12.55 -11.62 -4.54
N ILE A 335 13.47 -10.86 -3.96
CA ILE A 335 14.41 -11.37 -2.95
C ILE A 335 13.66 -11.80 -1.69
N LEU A 336 12.80 -10.94 -1.14
CA LEU A 336 12.01 -11.23 0.05
C LEU A 336 11.06 -12.41 -0.17
N GLY A 337 10.41 -12.51 -1.33
CA GLY A 337 9.59 -13.66 -1.69
C GLY A 337 10.40 -14.97 -1.69
N THR A 338 11.64 -14.93 -2.15
CA THR A 338 12.56 -16.09 -2.11
C THR A 338 12.90 -16.47 -0.67
N VAL A 339 13.20 -15.48 0.19
CA VAL A 339 13.45 -15.71 1.62
C VAL A 339 12.20 -16.26 2.32
N LEU A 340 10.99 -15.77 2.00
CA LEU A 340 9.73 -16.31 2.54
C LEU A 340 9.51 -17.78 2.16
N LEU A 341 9.79 -18.16 0.90
CA LEU A 341 9.74 -19.56 0.47
C LEU A 341 10.79 -20.41 1.19
N PHE A 342 12.00 -19.88 1.36
CA PHE A 342 13.07 -20.56 2.09
C PHE A 342 12.71 -20.77 3.57
N CYS A 343 12.21 -19.76 4.27
CA CYS A 343 11.69 -19.90 5.63
C CYS A 343 10.58 -20.97 5.71
N SER A 344 9.66 -20.95 4.74
CA SER A 344 8.56 -21.93 4.67
C SER A 344 9.05 -23.38 4.60
N LEU A 345 10.24 -23.65 4.03
CA LEU A 345 10.81 -25.01 3.98
C LEU A 345 11.07 -25.61 5.36
N PHE A 346 11.32 -24.79 6.38
CA PHE A 346 11.67 -25.29 7.72
C PHE A 346 10.43 -25.68 8.52
N PHE A 347 9.42 -24.81 8.60
CA PHE A 347 8.26 -25.08 9.48
C PHE A 347 7.08 -25.75 8.76
N LEU A 348 6.83 -25.44 7.48
CA LEU A 348 5.61 -25.90 6.80
C LEU A 348 5.53 -27.43 6.62
N PRO A 349 6.62 -28.16 6.32
CA PRO A 349 6.57 -29.63 6.22
C PRO A 349 6.23 -30.33 7.53
N HIS A 350 6.50 -29.73 8.69
CA HIS A 350 6.17 -30.32 10.00
C HIS A 350 4.67 -30.21 10.33
N VAL A 351 3.95 -29.30 9.66
CA VAL A 351 2.51 -29.10 9.80
C VAL A 351 1.72 -29.91 8.77
N VAL A 352 2.19 -29.92 7.51
CA VAL A 352 1.45 -30.49 6.38
C VAL A 352 1.95 -31.88 5.97
N GLY A 353 3.22 -32.18 6.24
CA GLY A 353 3.91 -33.40 5.81
C GLY A 353 4.94 -33.16 4.70
N LEU A 354 5.64 -34.23 4.31
CA LEU A 354 6.72 -34.23 3.31
C LEU A 354 6.30 -33.71 1.92
N GLN A 355 4.99 -33.73 1.62
CA GLN A 355 4.45 -33.21 0.37
C GLN A 355 4.65 -31.70 0.26
N ALA A 356 4.49 -30.95 1.36
CA ALA A 356 4.72 -29.51 1.36
C ALA A 356 6.18 -29.19 0.99
N LYS A 357 7.15 -29.97 1.49
CA LYS A 357 8.57 -29.79 1.13
C LYS A 357 8.80 -29.85 -0.39
N ARG A 358 8.12 -30.77 -1.08
CA ARG A 358 8.22 -30.89 -2.55
C ARG A 358 7.63 -29.68 -3.26
N ILE A 359 6.46 -29.23 -2.83
CA ILE A 359 5.76 -28.06 -3.41
C ILE A 359 6.61 -26.80 -3.24
N ILE A 360 7.12 -26.57 -2.03
CA ILE A 360 7.95 -25.41 -1.72
C ILE A 360 9.26 -25.46 -2.51
N ASN A 361 9.89 -26.63 -2.65
CA ASN A 361 11.10 -26.74 -3.49
C ASN A 361 10.85 -26.41 -4.96
N ILE A 362 9.72 -26.88 -5.53
CA ILE A 362 9.32 -26.50 -6.90
C ILE A 362 9.10 -24.99 -6.96
N ALA A 363 8.35 -24.43 -6.01
CA ALA A 363 8.10 -23.00 -5.92
C ALA A 363 9.41 -22.22 -5.87
N LEU A 364 10.35 -22.61 -5.01
CA LEU A 364 11.63 -21.95 -4.81
C LEU A 364 12.47 -21.98 -6.10
N VAL A 365 12.64 -23.14 -6.72
CA VAL A 365 13.43 -23.28 -7.96
C VAL A 365 12.82 -22.44 -9.08
N LEU A 366 11.50 -22.54 -9.30
CA LEU A 366 10.84 -21.78 -10.35
C LEU A 366 10.85 -20.27 -10.07
N TYR A 367 10.65 -19.86 -8.82
CA TYR A 367 10.63 -18.46 -8.45
C TYR A 367 12.02 -17.80 -8.58
N ILE A 368 13.09 -18.53 -8.20
CA ILE A 368 14.47 -18.07 -8.39
C ILE A 368 14.80 -17.97 -9.88
N LEU A 369 14.45 -18.97 -10.69
CA LEU A 369 14.62 -18.89 -12.14
C LEU A 369 13.89 -17.66 -12.67
N ASN A 370 12.59 -17.52 -12.43
CA ASN A 370 11.82 -16.38 -12.91
C ASN A 370 12.40 -15.02 -12.47
N LEU A 371 13.05 -14.93 -11.30
CA LEU A 371 13.74 -13.71 -10.86
C LEU A 371 14.92 -13.33 -11.79
N PHE A 372 15.63 -14.30 -12.35
CA PHE A 372 16.73 -14.06 -13.29
C PHE A 372 16.27 -13.58 -14.66
N GLU A 373 14.98 -13.73 -15.02
CA GLU A 373 14.41 -13.23 -16.28
C GLU A 373 14.74 -11.76 -16.54
N ILE A 374 14.80 -10.95 -15.47
CA ILE A 374 15.14 -9.52 -15.48
C ILE A 374 16.49 -9.27 -16.17
N LEU A 375 17.49 -10.12 -15.91
CA LEU A 375 18.82 -9.97 -16.49
C LEU A 375 18.79 -10.28 -17.99
N PHE A 376 18.02 -11.28 -18.39
CA PHE A 376 18.00 -11.78 -19.76
C PHE A 376 17.26 -10.84 -20.72
N TRP A 377 16.35 -9.98 -20.25
CA TRP A 377 15.64 -9.03 -21.11
C TRP A 377 16.58 -8.09 -21.88
N TYR A 378 17.68 -7.66 -21.25
CA TYR A 378 18.66 -6.79 -21.88
C TYR A 378 19.45 -7.47 -23.01
N PHE A 379 19.30 -8.77 -23.21
CA PHE A 379 19.99 -9.54 -24.25
C PHE A 379 19.10 -9.87 -25.46
N GLY A 380 18.00 -9.14 -25.67
CA GLY A 380 17.21 -9.25 -26.91
C GLY A 380 16.70 -10.67 -27.17
N ASN A 381 17.14 -11.31 -28.27
CA ASN A 381 16.66 -12.64 -28.64
C ASN A 381 17.08 -13.75 -27.66
N TYR A 382 18.10 -13.52 -26.83
CA TYR A 382 18.50 -14.47 -25.78
C TYR A 382 17.49 -14.56 -24.63
N ALA A 383 16.70 -13.51 -24.38
CA ALA A 383 15.59 -13.54 -23.43
C ALA A 383 14.58 -14.66 -23.76
N ARG A 384 14.39 -14.90 -25.06
CA ARG A 384 13.48 -15.95 -25.54
C ARG A 384 14.02 -17.36 -25.32
N ILE A 385 15.32 -17.57 -25.50
CA ILE A 385 15.96 -18.85 -25.17
C ILE A 385 15.77 -19.12 -23.67
N TYR A 386 15.97 -18.11 -22.84
CA TYR A 386 15.79 -18.20 -21.41
C TYR A 386 14.37 -18.63 -21.02
N VAL A 387 13.35 -17.91 -21.50
CA VAL A 387 11.93 -18.25 -21.23
C VAL A 387 11.57 -19.65 -21.72
N THR A 388 12.10 -20.06 -22.88
CA THR A 388 11.90 -21.42 -23.40
C THR A 388 12.53 -22.46 -22.46
N ALA A 389 13.78 -22.26 -22.03
CA ALA A 389 14.46 -23.17 -21.10
C ALA A 389 13.76 -23.24 -19.74
N GLU A 390 13.33 -22.09 -19.20
CA GLU A 390 12.58 -22.02 -17.94
C GLU A 390 11.25 -22.78 -18.04
N SER A 391 10.51 -22.61 -19.14
CA SER A 391 9.26 -23.34 -19.37
C SER A 391 9.45 -24.87 -19.45
N ILE A 392 10.57 -25.35 -20.01
CA ILE A 392 10.93 -26.78 -20.03
C ILE A 392 11.19 -27.29 -18.61
N VAL A 393 11.96 -26.54 -17.82
CA VAL A 393 12.22 -26.89 -16.41
C VAL A 393 10.91 -26.93 -15.62
N ALA A 394 10.02 -25.95 -15.82
CA ALA A 394 8.71 -25.90 -15.19
C ALA A 394 7.83 -27.10 -15.55
N LEU A 395 7.76 -27.45 -16.84
CA LEU A 395 7.05 -28.63 -17.32
C LEU A 395 7.59 -29.91 -16.68
N PHE A 396 8.91 -30.08 -16.66
CA PHE A 396 9.55 -31.24 -16.06
C PHE A 396 9.23 -31.36 -14.56
N LEU A 397 9.37 -30.27 -13.80
CA LEU A 397 9.11 -30.26 -12.36
C LEU A 397 7.64 -30.54 -12.03
N ILE A 398 6.70 -29.88 -12.72
CA ILE A 398 5.26 -30.12 -12.51
C ILE A 398 4.84 -31.51 -12.95
N TYR A 399 5.37 -32.02 -14.08
CA TYR A 399 5.08 -33.38 -14.50
C TYR A 399 5.59 -34.40 -13.47
N LYS A 400 6.87 -34.33 -13.10
CA LYS A 400 7.51 -35.30 -12.19
C LYS A 400 6.90 -35.28 -10.80
N TYR A 401 6.71 -34.10 -10.21
CA TYR A 401 6.32 -33.97 -8.81
C TYR A 401 4.83 -33.67 -8.61
N GLY A 402 4.13 -33.15 -9.62
CA GLY A 402 2.71 -32.80 -9.56
C GLY A 402 1.76 -33.77 -10.27
N ILE A 403 2.05 -34.20 -11.51
CA ILE A 403 1.16 -35.14 -12.22
C ILE A 403 1.53 -36.59 -11.90
N ALA A 404 2.75 -37.00 -12.25
CA ALA A 404 3.24 -38.37 -12.06
C ALA A 404 3.48 -38.69 -10.59
N GLY A 405 4.00 -37.73 -9.81
CA GLY A 405 4.25 -37.87 -8.38
C GLY A 405 3.00 -38.17 -7.56
N PHE A 406 1.82 -37.81 -8.06
CA PHE A 406 0.53 -37.97 -7.37
C PHE A 406 -0.09 -39.35 -7.51
N LYS A 407 0.28 -40.13 -8.52
CA LYS A 407 -0.17 -41.53 -8.64
C LYS A 407 0.26 -42.39 -7.44
N LYS A 408 1.26 -41.94 -6.67
CA LYS A 408 1.84 -42.62 -5.51
C LYS A 408 1.24 -42.20 -4.15
N TRP A 409 0.22 -41.34 -4.14
CA TRP A 409 -0.34 -40.79 -2.89
C TRP A 409 -1.46 -41.71 -2.36
N LYS A 410 -1.47 -41.99 -1.04
CA LYS A 410 -2.50 -42.80 -0.38
C LYS A 410 -3.88 -42.13 -0.50
N LYS A 411 -4.94 -42.95 -0.62
CA LYS A 411 -6.33 -42.51 -0.91
C LYS A 411 -6.98 -41.67 0.19
N ASP A 412 -6.47 -41.69 1.42
CA ASP A 412 -7.16 -41.18 2.62
C ASP A 412 -7.17 -39.64 2.77
N VAL A 413 -6.57 -38.89 1.85
CA VAL A 413 -6.52 -37.42 1.89
C VAL A 413 -7.34 -36.82 0.74
N HIS A 414 -8.67 -36.88 0.85
CA HIS A 414 -9.55 -36.67 -0.32
C HIS A 414 -9.58 -35.23 -0.88
N SER A 415 -9.60 -34.18 -0.04
CA SER A 415 -9.86 -32.80 -0.53
C SER A 415 -8.60 -32.07 -1.01
N PHE A 416 -7.51 -32.10 -0.24
CA PHE A 416 -6.26 -31.39 -0.58
C PHE A 416 -5.58 -31.99 -1.82
N VAL A 417 -5.61 -33.32 -1.95
CA VAL A 417 -4.99 -34.04 -3.07
C VAL A 417 -5.74 -33.78 -4.37
N LYS A 418 -7.08 -33.71 -4.33
CA LYS A 418 -7.90 -33.35 -5.48
C LYS A 418 -7.59 -31.93 -5.95
N LEU A 419 -7.56 -30.96 -5.03
CA LEU A 419 -7.24 -29.57 -5.34
C LEU A 419 -5.84 -29.44 -5.96
N PHE A 420 -4.83 -30.08 -5.37
CA PHE A 420 -3.47 -30.00 -5.90
C PHE A 420 -3.33 -30.66 -7.27
N ARG A 421 -4.02 -31.78 -7.52
CA ARG A 421 -4.03 -32.43 -8.84
C ARG A 421 -4.62 -31.51 -9.92
N VAL A 422 -5.74 -30.86 -9.61
CA VAL A 422 -6.35 -29.86 -10.50
C VAL A 422 -5.35 -28.73 -10.76
N LEU A 423 -4.77 -28.17 -9.70
CA LEU A 423 -3.78 -27.09 -9.81
C LEU A 423 -2.56 -27.50 -10.65
N SER A 424 -2.01 -28.70 -10.45
CA SER A 424 -0.88 -29.23 -11.23
C SER A 424 -1.22 -29.39 -12.70
N THR A 425 -2.46 -29.78 -13.02
CA THR A 425 -2.93 -29.92 -14.40
C THR A 425 -3.05 -28.55 -15.06
N VAL A 426 -3.63 -27.57 -14.37
CA VAL A 426 -3.73 -26.18 -14.85
C VAL A 426 -2.33 -25.58 -15.05
N LEU A 427 -1.41 -25.76 -14.11
CA LEU A 427 -0.02 -25.29 -14.22
C LEU A 427 0.71 -25.94 -15.39
N PHE A 428 0.51 -27.25 -15.61
CA PHE A 428 1.11 -27.94 -16.74
C PHE A 428 0.61 -27.39 -18.09
N LEU A 429 -0.69 -27.09 -18.19
CA LEU A 429 -1.27 -26.44 -19.37
C LEU A 429 -0.68 -25.04 -19.57
N LEU A 430 -0.59 -24.23 -18.51
CA LEU A 430 0.01 -22.89 -18.58
C LEU A 430 1.47 -22.94 -19.05
N PHE A 431 2.29 -23.83 -18.49
CA PHE A 431 3.69 -23.97 -18.90
C PHE A 431 3.84 -24.55 -20.32
N SER A 432 2.87 -25.35 -20.78
CA SER A 432 2.84 -25.85 -22.15
C SER A 432 2.50 -24.72 -23.12
N ILE A 433 1.54 -23.85 -22.79
CA ILE A 433 1.24 -22.64 -23.56
C ILE A 433 2.47 -21.72 -23.58
N ALA A 434 3.15 -21.54 -22.45
CA ALA A 434 4.36 -20.73 -22.37
C ALA A 434 5.45 -21.23 -23.33
N PHE A 435 5.73 -22.53 -23.29
CA PHE A 435 6.71 -23.19 -24.15
C PHE A 435 6.35 -23.08 -25.64
N LEU A 436 5.11 -23.38 -26.02
CA LEU A 436 4.69 -23.30 -27.43
C LEU A 436 4.71 -21.85 -27.92
N SER A 437 4.22 -20.92 -27.11
CA SER A 437 4.20 -19.49 -27.42
C SER A 437 5.63 -18.95 -27.63
N SER A 438 6.57 -19.36 -26.77
CA SER A 438 7.97 -18.96 -26.91
C SER A 438 8.58 -19.55 -28.19
N LEU A 439 8.24 -20.78 -28.59
CA LEU A 439 8.71 -21.36 -29.84
C LEU A 439 8.17 -20.64 -31.09
N PHE A 440 6.88 -20.29 -31.10
CA PHE A 440 6.24 -19.69 -32.27
C PHE A 440 6.39 -18.17 -32.38
N GLY A 441 6.86 -17.50 -31.32
CA GLY A 441 7.14 -16.07 -31.34
C GLY A 441 5.99 -15.21 -30.83
N PHE A 442 5.15 -15.77 -29.97
CA PHE A 442 4.15 -15.05 -29.16
C PHE A 442 4.78 -14.73 -27.79
N MET A 443 5.75 -13.83 -27.75
CA MET A 443 6.56 -13.62 -26.55
C MET A 443 5.75 -13.09 -25.37
N ASN A 444 4.82 -12.16 -25.63
CA ASN A 444 3.94 -11.60 -24.60
C ASN A 444 3.09 -12.67 -23.90
N LEU A 445 2.54 -13.62 -24.66
CA LEU A 445 1.78 -14.75 -24.13
C LEU A 445 2.68 -15.73 -23.37
N ALA A 446 3.89 -15.98 -23.90
CA ALA A 446 4.87 -16.85 -23.27
C ALA A 446 5.28 -16.36 -21.87
N VAL A 447 5.71 -15.10 -21.79
CA VAL A 447 6.10 -14.45 -20.53
C VAL A 447 4.95 -14.42 -19.54
N LEU A 448 3.74 -14.02 -19.99
CA LEU A 448 2.58 -13.90 -19.11
C LEU A 448 2.18 -15.27 -18.51
N THR A 449 2.05 -16.30 -19.34
CA THR A 449 1.61 -17.62 -18.87
C THR A 449 2.66 -18.30 -17.99
N LEU A 450 3.94 -18.13 -18.29
CA LEU A 450 5.04 -18.57 -17.43
C LEU A 450 5.00 -17.87 -16.07
N LYS A 451 4.94 -16.53 -16.07
CA LYS A 451 4.82 -15.70 -14.85
C LYS A 451 3.61 -16.10 -14.01
N ILE A 452 2.44 -16.26 -14.62
CA ILE A 452 1.23 -16.71 -13.92
C ILE A 452 1.47 -18.06 -13.25
N GLY A 453 2.02 -19.03 -13.97
CA GLY A 453 2.29 -20.36 -13.40
C GLY A 453 3.25 -20.31 -12.22
N VAL A 454 4.40 -19.64 -12.37
CA VAL A 454 5.44 -19.55 -11.33
C VAL A 454 4.95 -18.80 -10.10
N LYS A 455 4.40 -17.58 -10.30
CA LYS A 455 3.93 -16.74 -9.19
C LYS A 455 2.74 -17.37 -8.47
N THR A 456 1.86 -18.10 -9.17
CA THR A 456 0.73 -18.81 -8.54
C THR A 456 1.21 -19.79 -7.49
N VAL A 457 2.19 -20.64 -7.82
CA VAL A 457 2.74 -21.63 -6.89
C VAL A 457 3.36 -20.94 -5.68
N ALA A 458 4.15 -19.88 -5.90
CA ALA A 458 4.80 -19.13 -4.83
C ALA A 458 3.78 -18.43 -3.90
N ILE A 459 2.81 -17.72 -4.46
CA ILE A 459 1.76 -17.00 -3.70
C ILE A 459 0.97 -17.98 -2.84
N VAL A 460 0.56 -19.13 -3.39
CA VAL A 460 -0.18 -20.15 -2.62
C VAL A 460 0.63 -20.61 -1.40
N VAL A 461 1.92 -20.89 -1.57
CA VAL A 461 2.80 -21.29 -0.46
C VAL A 461 2.91 -20.15 0.57
N ILE A 462 3.21 -18.94 0.13
CA ILE A 462 3.42 -17.78 1.03
C ILE A 462 2.15 -17.45 1.80
N ILE A 463 0.99 -17.34 1.14
CA ILE A 463 -0.29 -17.04 1.79
C ILE A 463 -0.69 -18.14 2.77
N PHE A 464 -0.48 -19.41 2.40
CA PHE A 464 -0.80 -20.53 3.28
C PHE A 464 0.15 -20.59 4.50
N SER A 465 1.44 -20.30 4.31
CA SER A 465 2.42 -20.13 5.38
C SER A 465 2.04 -19.00 6.34
N ALA A 466 1.64 -17.84 5.81
CA ALA A 466 1.16 -16.71 6.61
C ALA A 466 -0.10 -17.05 7.41
N TYR A 467 -1.07 -17.73 6.76
CA TYR A 467 -2.27 -18.24 7.42
C TYR A 467 -1.92 -19.18 8.58
N ILE A 468 -0.97 -20.10 8.40
CA ILE A 468 -0.55 -21.02 9.46
C ILE A 468 0.07 -20.27 10.63
N ILE A 469 1.00 -19.34 10.37
CA ILE A 469 1.65 -18.56 11.45
C ILE A 469 0.62 -17.75 12.22
N LEU A 470 -0.23 -16.99 11.54
CA LEU A 470 -1.26 -16.16 12.18
C LEU A 470 -2.27 -17.01 12.96
N ARG A 471 -2.67 -18.16 12.42
CA ARG A 471 -3.52 -19.12 13.15
C ARG A 471 -2.84 -19.58 14.44
N THR A 472 -1.55 -19.89 14.40
CA THR A 472 -0.80 -20.34 15.57
C THR A 472 -0.66 -19.23 16.63
N ILE A 473 -0.49 -17.97 16.21
CA ILE A 473 -0.53 -16.82 17.14
C ILE A 473 -1.90 -16.73 17.83
N ILE A 474 -3.00 -16.84 17.06
CA ILE A 474 -4.36 -16.81 17.62
C ILE A 474 -4.56 -17.92 18.65
N LEU A 475 -4.16 -19.16 18.32
CA LEU A 475 -4.25 -20.30 19.24
C LEU A 475 -3.46 -20.04 20.53
N ALA A 476 -2.23 -19.52 20.41
CA ALA A 476 -1.40 -19.21 21.57
C ALA A 476 -2.03 -18.14 22.47
N VAL A 477 -2.53 -17.04 21.88
CA VAL A 477 -3.15 -15.94 22.62
C VAL A 477 -4.46 -16.37 23.30
N VAL A 478 -5.29 -17.16 22.62
CA VAL A 478 -6.54 -17.68 23.18
C VAL A 478 -6.26 -18.58 24.38
N GLU A 479 -5.27 -19.46 24.31
CA GLU A 479 -4.94 -20.38 25.41
C GLU A 479 -4.37 -19.63 26.63
N ILE A 480 -3.51 -18.64 26.41
CA ILE A 480 -3.03 -17.73 27.47
C ILE A 480 -4.21 -16.98 28.11
N GLY A 481 -5.19 -16.57 27.31
CA GLY A 481 -6.40 -15.91 27.79
C GLY A 481 -7.29 -16.84 28.63
N ARG A 482 -7.44 -18.10 28.19
CA ARG A 482 -8.23 -19.13 28.88
C ARG A 482 -7.64 -19.46 30.25
N SER A 483 -6.31 -19.52 30.37
CA SER A 483 -5.64 -19.83 31.64
C SER A 483 -5.69 -18.71 32.68
N ASN A 484 -5.95 -17.45 32.27
CA ASN A 484 -5.89 -16.28 33.15
C ASN A 484 -7.22 -16.00 33.88
N ASP A 485 -8.17 -16.95 33.84
CA ASP A 485 -9.41 -17.05 34.62
C ASP A 485 -10.26 -15.76 34.72
N TYR A 486 -10.32 -14.99 33.63
CA TYR A 486 -11.24 -13.86 33.53
C TYR A 486 -12.68 -14.37 33.52
N ARG A 487 -13.33 -14.34 34.69
CA ARG A 487 -14.73 -14.78 34.94
C ARG A 487 -15.76 -14.26 33.93
N LEU A 488 -15.49 -13.13 33.26
CA LEU A 488 -16.37 -12.54 32.25
C LEU A 488 -16.21 -13.13 30.82
N MET A 489 -15.15 -13.90 30.56
CA MET A 489 -14.81 -14.41 29.21
C MET A 489 -14.71 -15.93 29.08
N THR A 490 -14.86 -16.69 30.16
CA THR A 490 -14.74 -18.17 30.18
C THR A 490 -15.54 -18.87 29.06
N ASN A 491 -16.77 -18.42 28.79
CA ASN A 491 -17.61 -18.97 27.71
C ASN A 491 -17.50 -18.27 26.33
N ARG A 492 -16.59 -17.29 26.17
CA ARG A 492 -16.44 -16.49 24.93
C ARG A 492 -15.19 -16.85 24.12
N TRP A 493 -14.17 -17.48 24.73
CA TRP A 493 -12.90 -17.81 24.08
C TRP A 493 -13.06 -18.70 22.85
N ASP A 494 -13.88 -19.76 22.91
CA ASP A 494 -14.08 -20.64 21.76
C ASP A 494 -14.79 -19.95 20.58
N LYS A 495 -15.69 -19.02 20.89
CA LYS A 495 -16.35 -18.20 19.86
C LYS A 495 -15.35 -17.23 19.23
N LEU A 496 -14.47 -16.63 20.04
CA LEU A 496 -13.43 -15.72 19.58
C LEU A 496 -12.42 -16.46 18.70
N GLU A 497 -11.93 -17.63 19.11
CA GLU A 497 -11.03 -18.48 18.32
C GLU A 497 -11.64 -18.82 16.96
N LYS A 498 -12.86 -19.39 16.94
CA LYS A 498 -13.54 -19.78 15.70
C LYS A 498 -13.77 -18.60 14.77
N ARG A 499 -14.19 -17.45 15.30
CA ARG A 499 -14.39 -16.22 14.51
C ARG A 499 -13.07 -15.68 13.95
N SER A 500 -12.03 -15.59 14.77
CA SER A 500 -10.71 -15.10 14.35
C SER A 500 -10.09 -16.00 13.28
N ILE A 501 -10.17 -17.33 13.43
CA ILE A 501 -9.70 -18.27 12.40
C ILE A 501 -10.55 -18.17 11.14
N GLN A 502 -11.87 -18.01 11.25
CA GLN A 502 -12.74 -17.84 10.09
C GLN A 502 -12.44 -16.55 9.32
N LEU A 503 -12.26 -15.44 10.02
CA LEU A 503 -11.82 -14.18 9.44
C LEU A 503 -10.48 -14.34 8.73
N LEU A 504 -9.51 -15.00 9.38
CA LEU A 504 -8.20 -15.26 8.80
C LEU A 504 -8.29 -16.10 7.51
N LYS A 505 -9.19 -17.09 7.44
CA LYS A 505 -9.43 -17.85 6.20
C LYS A 505 -9.99 -16.96 5.08
N ILE A 506 -10.94 -16.09 5.41
CA ILE A 506 -11.54 -15.16 4.44
C ILE A 506 -10.47 -14.20 3.92
N LEU A 507 -9.64 -13.64 4.81
CA LEU A 507 -8.52 -12.77 4.45
C LEU A 507 -7.51 -13.50 3.57
N ALA A 508 -7.13 -14.73 3.91
CA ALA A 508 -6.21 -15.52 3.10
C ALA A 508 -6.75 -15.75 1.68
N VAL A 509 -8.04 -16.09 1.53
CA VAL A 509 -8.68 -16.25 0.21
C VAL A 509 -8.77 -14.91 -0.53
N PHE A 510 -9.11 -13.82 0.15
CA PHE A 510 -9.16 -12.48 -0.43
C PHE A 510 -7.80 -12.06 -0.98
N PHE A 511 -6.73 -12.17 -0.17
CA PHE A 511 -5.38 -11.83 -0.61
C PHE A 511 -4.91 -12.76 -1.71
N LEU A 512 -5.25 -14.06 -1.67
CA LEU A 512 -4.96 -14.98 -2.75
C LEU A 512 -5.59 -14.50 -4.07
N ILE A 513 -6.88 -14.15 -4.09
CA ILE A 513 -7.55 -13.63 -5.30
C ILE A 513 -6.92 -12.33 -5.76
N LYS A 514 -6.67 -11.38 -4.83
CA LYS A 514 -6.01 -10.10 -5.12
C LYS A 514 -4.67 -10.31 -5.82
N PHE A 515 -3.79 -11.13 -5.24
CA PHE A 515 -2.47 -11.39 -5.80
C PHE A 515 -2.52 -12.18 -7.12
N MET A 516 -3.52 -13.04 -7.33
CA MET A 516 -3.74 -13.69 -8.62
C MET A 516 -4.12 -12.68 -9.70
N PHE A 517 -5.05 -11.76 -9.42
CA PHE A 517 -5.42 -10.70 -10.37
C PHE A 517 -4.26 -9.77 -10.69
N GLN A 518 -3.42 -9.45 -9.70
CA GLN A 518 -2.21 -8.67 -9.92
C GLN A 518 -1.20 -9.42 -10.79
N THR A 519 -1.01 -10.72 -10.54
CA THR A 519 -0.12 -11.58 -11.33
C THR A 519 -0.59 -11.70 -12.78
N MET A 520 -1.90 -11.78 -12.99
CA MET A 520 -2.54 -11.83 -14.31
C MET A 520 -2.58 -10.47 -15.01
N GLU A 521 -2.12 -9.39 -14.37
CA GLU A 521 -2.15 -8.01 -14.90
C GLU A 521 -3.57 -7.50 -15.22
N ILE A 522 -4.59 -8.08 -14.57
CA ILE A 522 -6.01 -7.70 -14.73
C ILE A 522 -6.57 -6.98 -13.51
N TYR A 523 -5.83 -6.89 -12.41
CA TYR A 523 -6.30 -6.23 -11.18
C TYR A 523 -6.83 -4.82 -11.43
N ARG A 524 -6.06 -3.97 -12.14
CA ARG A 524 -6.45 -2.58 -12.39
C ARG A 524 -7.62 -2.47 -13.37
N PRO A 525 -7.61 -3.15 -14.55
CA PRO A 525 -8.79 -3.18 -15.40
C PRO A 525 -10.07 -3.62 -14.67
N VAL A 526 -9.98 -4.68 -13.84
CA VAL A 526 -11.11 -5.16 -13.05
C VAL A 526 -11.54 -4.13 -12.00
N MET A 527 -10.60 -3.46 -11.34
CA MET A 527 -10.92 -2.47 -10.33
C MET A 527 -11.49 -1.18 -10.92
N ASN A 528 -10.96 -0.72 -12.06
CA ASN A 528 -11.48 0.44 -12.79
C ASN A 528 -12.90 0.16 -13.30
N TRP A 529 -13.13 -1.04 -13.85
CA TRP A 529 -14.47 -1.48 -14.22
C TRP A 529 -15.42 -1.53 -13.02
N LEU A 530 -14.97 -2.08 -11.88
CA LEU A 530 -15.77 -2.13 -10.65
C LEU A 530 -16.09 -0.71 -10.15
N ARG A 531 -15.11 0.20 -10.15
CA ARG A 531 -15.27 1.59 -9.75
C ARG A 531 -16.29 2.29 -10.65
N SER A 532 -16.08 2.24 -11.97
CA SER A 532 -17.01 2.82 -12.95
C SER A 532 -18.43 2.25 -12.81
N PHE A 533 -18.57 0.96 -12.57
CA PHE A 533 -19.87 0.32 -12.34
C PHE A 533 -20.54 0.80 -11.04
N LEU A 534 -19.78 1.00 -9.97
CA LEU A 534 -20.29 1.48 -8.68
C LEU A 534 -20.62 2.97 -8.71
N GLU A 535 -19.81 3.77 -9.39
CA GLU A 535 -19.98 5.22 -9.54
C GLU A 535 -21.01 5.59 -10.60
N HIS A 536 -21.40 4.67 -11.47
CA HIS A 536 -22.44 4.92 -12.46
C HIS A 536 -23.75 5.36 -11.79
N GLU A 537 -24.12 6.60 -12.03
CA GLU A 537 -25.35 7.21 -11.54
C GLU A 537 -26.51 6.85 -12.47
N TRP A 538 -27.55 6.26 -11.88
CA TRP A 538 -28.80 5.99 -12.57
C TRP A 538 -29.75 7.14 -12.29
N GLU A 539 -30.21 7.82 -13.34
CA GLU A 539 -31.21 8.88 -13.23
C GLU A 539 -32.61 8.27 -13.20
N ILE A 540 -33.32 8.45 -12.08
CA ILE A 540 -34.75 8.14 -11.97
C ILE A 540 -35.47 9.44 -11.63
N GLY A 541 -35.95 10.15 -12.65
CA GLY A 541 -36.53 11.49 -12.49
C GLY A 541 -35.45 12.53 -12.15
N THR A 542 -35.54 13.15 -10.98
CA THR A 542 -34.53 14.12 -10.48
C THR A 542 -33.53 13.49 -9.49
N LEU A 543 -33.64 12.19 -9.23
CA LEU A 543 -32.78 11.47 -8.29
C LEU A 543 -31.66 10.76 -9.06
N GLN A 544 -30.42 11.11 -8.75
CA GLN A 544 -29.22 10.38 -9.17
C GLN A 544 -28.88 9.35 -8.08
N ILE A 545 -29.00 8.06 -8.41
CA ILE A 545 -28.69 6.97 -7.49
C ILE A 545 -27.56 6.14 -8.09
N SER A 546 -26.42 6.08 -7.41
CA SER A 546 -25.34 5.17 -7.74
C SER A 546 -25.40 3.90 -6.89
N ILE A 547 -25.03 2.75 -7.47
CA ILE A 547 -24.96 1.47 -6.74
C ILE A 547 -23.94 1.57 -5.60
N GLY A 548 -22.84 2.28 -5.83
CA GLY A 548 -21.84 2.60 -4.82
C GLY A 548 -22.40 3.37 -3.64
N GLY A 549 -23.22 4.39 -3.88
CA GLY A 549 -23.89 5.17 -2.83
C GLY A 549 -24.85 4.33 -1.98
N VAL A 550 -25.60 3.40 -2.59
CA VAL A 550 -26.48 2.49 -1.85
C VAL A 550 -25.68 1.52 -0.99
N LEU A 551 -24.61 0.94 -1.54
CA LEU A 551 -23.76 0.01 -0.80
C LEU A 551 -23.01 0.70 0.34
N SER A 552 -22.51 1.92 0.14
CA SER A 552 -21.84 2.70 1.18
C SER A 552 -22.80 3.04 2.32
N LEU A 553 -24.05 3.45 2.01
CA LEU A 553 -25.10 3.67 3.01
C LEU A 553 -25.37 2.39 3.83
N ILE A 554 -25.56 1.24 3.17
CA ILE A 554 -25.79 -0.04 3.85
C ILE A 554 -24.58 -0.40 4.74
N LEU A 555 -23.36 -0.15 4.26
CA LEU A 555 -22.14 -0.42 5.00
C LEU A 555 -22.02 0.48 6.24
N ILE A 556 -22.25 1.78 6.09
CA ILE A 556 -22.27 2.74 7.20
C ILE A 556 -23.31 2.30 8.23
N LEU A 557 -24.55 2.01 7.81
CA LEU A 557 -25.59 1.53 8.72
C LEU A 557 -25.18 0.22 9.42
N ALA A 558 -24.59 -0.73 8.69
CA ALA A 558 -24.14 -1.99 9.28
C ALA A 558 -23.01 -1.82 10.30
N ILE A 559 -22.10 -0.85 10.07
CA ILE A 559 -21.04 -0.50 11.02
C ILE A 559 -21.63 0.21 12.23
N THR A 560 -22.45 1.25 12.02
CA THR A 560 -23.06 2.05 13.08
C THR A 560 -23.94 1.19 13.99
N PHE A 561 -24.83 0.36 13.42
CA PHE A 561 -25.68 -0.54 14.20
C PHE A 561 -24.98 -1.83 14.67
N GLY A 562 -23.83 -2.18 14.10
CA GLY A 562 -23.06 -3.36 14.52
C GLY A 562 -22.06 -3.06 15.64
N ILE A 563 -21.72 -1.78 15.85
CA ILE A 563 -20.89 -1.28 16.94
C ILE A 563 -21.76 -0.80 18.12
N SER A 564 -22.98 -0.33 17.85
CA SER A 564 -24.07 -0.22 18.83
C SER A 564 -24.50 -1.59 19.36
#